data_AF-A0A7C4T4R3-F1
#
_entry.id   AF-A0A7C4T4R3-F1
#
_cell.length_a   1.000
_cell.length_b   1.000
_cell.length_c   1.000
_cell.angle_alpha   90.00
_cell.angle_beta   90.00
_cell.angle_gamma   90.00
#
_symmetry.space_group_name_H-M   'P 1'
#
loop_
_entity.id
_entity.type
_entity.pdbx_description
1 polymer ?
#
loop_
_entity_poly.entity_id
_entity_poly.type
_entity_poly.pdbx_seq_one_letter_code
_entity_poly.pdbx_strand_id
1 'polypeptide(L)'
;MKAVWMVLVMCVSIVYVTGCGLSNQTFFGPDGLPKEQYRVGGGLVIEYRAPQDGTFYLVDQKSGKFIVTQSVQEGSTFDFSLPDTDEDQCKELTKSLIAGKLVLYFVPNPPEEVQQQQ
;
A
#
# COMPACT_ATOMS: atom_id res chain seq x y z
N MET A 1 39.05 1.33 47.33
CA MET A 1 39.05 0.26 46.29
C MET A 1 37.74 -0.53 46.28
N LYS A 2 36.58 0.14 46.31
CA LYS A 2 35.25 -0.50 46.35
C LYS A 2 34.22 0.29 45.52
N ALA A 3 34.37 1.62 45.52
CA ALA A 3 33.54 2.52 44.73
C ALA A 3 33.82 2.46 43.22
N VAL A 4 35.03 2.08 42.80
CA VAL A 4 35.39 1.97 41.37
C VAL A 4 34.72 0.76 40.72
N TRP A 5 34.43 -0.30 41.48
CA TRP A 5 33.85 -1.53 40.93
C TRP A 5 32.33 -1.42 40.73
N MET A 6 31.65 -0.61 41.53
CA MET A 6 30.20 -0.36 41.41
C MET A 6 29.83 0.53 40.21
N VAL A 7 30.72 1.44 39.80
CA VAL A 7 30.43 2.36 38.67
C VAL A 7 30.54 1.64 37.31
N LEU A 8 31.34 0.57 37.23
CA LEU A 8 31.55 -0.15 35.97
C LEU A 8 30.35 -1.03 35.57
N VAL A 9 29.51 -1.42 36.53
CA VAL A 9 28.32 -2.27 36.30
C VAL A 9 27.09 -1.44 35.87
N MET A 10 27.09 -0.13 36.11
CA MET A 10 25.96 0.75 35.80
C MET A 10 25.94 1.26 34.33
N CYS A 11 27.05 1.13 33.60
CA CYS A 11 27.12 1.54 32.18
C CYS A 11 26.72 0.43 31.19
N VAL A 12 26.51 -0.81 31.64
CA VAL A 12 26.23 -1.97 30.78
C VAL A 12 24.72 -2.15 30.51
N SER A 13 23.87 -1.23 30.98
CA SER A 13 22.42 -1.34 30.84
C SER A 13 21.79 -0.41 29.78
N ILE A 14 22.59 0.37 29.03
CA ILE A 14 22.07 1.43 28.14
C ILE A 14 22.09 1.06 26.63
N VAL A 15 22.44 -0.18 26.26
CA VAL A 15 22.48 -0.57 24.83
C VAL A 15 21.53 -1.73 24.53
N TYR A 16 20.22 -1.51 24.74
CA TYR A 16 19.19 -2.43 24.24
C TYR A 16 17.93 -1.71 23.72
N VAL A 17 18.10 -0.55 23.07
CA VAL A 17 17.03 0.00 22.22
C VAL A 17 17.62 0.54 20.92
N THR A 18 18.25 -0.33 20.13
CA THR A 18 18.31 -0.16 18.68
C THR A 18 17.19 -0.97 18.06
N GLY A 19 15.95 -0.56 18.35
CA GLY A 19 14.77 -0.97 17.59
C GLY A 19 14.48 0.07 16.53
N CYS A 20 15.36 0.22 15.53
CA CYS A 20 14.91 0.79 14.26
C CYS A 20 14.00 -0.28 13.65
N GLY A 21 12.69 -0.09 13.78
CA GLY A 21 11.69 -0.91 13.09
C GLY A 21 11.99 -0.88 11.60
N LEU A 22 12.67 -1.92 11.14
CA LEU A 22 13.04 -2.12 9.76
C LEU A 22 11.98 -3.00 9.12
N SER A 23 10.95 -2.36 8.58
CA SER A 23 10.17 -2.92 7.47
C SER A 23 9.62 -1.76 6.61
N ASN A 24 10.54 -0.97 6.04
CA ASN A 24 10.19 0.00 4.98
C ASN A 24 9.87 -0.75 3.67
N GLN A 25 8.85 -1.62 3.67
CA GLN A 25 8.16 -1.98 2.45
C GLN A 25 7.31 -0.77 2.04
N THR A 26 7.94 0.27 1.52
CA THR A 26 7.19 1.40 0.98
C THR A 26 6.57 0.94 -0.34
N PHE A 27 5.29 0.55 -0.29
CA PHE A 27 4.50 0.14 -1.44
C PHE A 27 4.28 1.29 -2.44
N PHE A 28 4.44 2.52 -1.96
CA PHE A 28 4.22 3.76 -2.70
C PHE A 28 5.53 4.38 -3.20
N GLY A 29 5.46 5.03 -4.35
CA GLY A 29 6.53 5.84 -4.92
C GLY A 29 6.63 7.22 -4.27
N PRO A 30 7.62 8.03 -4.69
CA PRO A 30 7.77 9.42 -4.25
C PRO A 30 6.62 10.33 -4.72
N ASP A 31 5.87 9.90 -5.73
CA ASP A 31 4.65 10.53 -6.24
C ASP A 31 3.39 10.20 -5.41
N GLY A 32 3.52 9.35 -4.40
CA GLY A 32 2.40 8.91 -3.57
C GLY A 32 1.49 7.89 -4.25
N LEU A 33 1.86 7.36 -5.42
CA LEU A 33 1.12 6.31 -6.12
C LEU A 33 1.72 4.93 -5.79
N PRO A 34 0.94 3.83 -5.89
CA PRO A 34 1.50 2.50 -5.81
C PRO A 34 2.59 2.31 -6.88
N LYS A 35 3.70 1.68 -6.51
CA LYS A 35 4.78 1.41 -7.46
C LYS A 35 4.29 0.54 -8.61
N GLU A 36 4.87 0.73 -9.81
CA GLU A 36 4.46 0.01 -11.03
C GLU A 36 4.54 -1.53 -10.89
N GLN A 37 5.41 -2.05 -10.02
CA GLN A 37 5.48 -3.48 -9.70
C GLN A 37 4.19 -4.07 -9.10
N TYR A 38 3.31 -3.22 -8.56
CA TYR A 38 2.01 -3.59 -8.02
C TYR A 38 0.86 -3.41 -9.03
N ARG A 39 1.16 -3.02 -10.27
CA ARG A 39 0.16 -2.86 -11.32
C ARG A 39 -0.36 -4.22 -11.76
N VAL A 40 -1.67 -4.36 -11.80
CA VAL A 40 -2.36 -5.61 -12.18
C VAL A 40 -3.26 -5.47 -13.40
N GLY A 41 -3.49 -4.25 -13.88
CA GLY A 41 -4.20 -4.01 -15.14
C GLY A 41 -4.49 -2.55 -15.42
N GLY A 42 -5.29 -2.29 -16.45
CA GLY A 42 -5.74 -0.95 -16.82
C GLY A 42 -6.64 -0.95 -18.06
N GLY A 43 -7.35 0.14 -18.30
CA GLY A 43 -8.26 0.30 -19.43
C GLY A 43 -9.73 -0.02 -19.11
N LEU A 44 -10.48 -0.49 -20.12
CA LEU A 44 -11.94 -0.67 -20.07
C LEU A 44 -12.39 -1.94 -19.33
N VAL A 45 -11.57 -3.00 -19.36
CA VAL A 45 -11.88 -4.28 -18.72
C VAL A 45 -10.64 -4.72 -17.95
N ILE A 46 -10.81 -4.94 -16.65
CA ILE A 46 -9.74 -5.39 -15.75
C ILE A 46 -10.28 -6.57 -14.97
N GLU A 47 -9.81 -7.77 -15.32
CA GLU A 47 -10.13 -8.99 -14.57
C GLU A 47 -8.93 -9.35 -13.69
N TYR A 48 -9.08 -9.13 -12.38
CA TYR A 48 -8.06 -9.51 -11.42
C TYR A 48 -8.69 -10.12 -10.18
N ARG A 49 -8.12 -11.24 -9.74
CA ARG A 49 -8.48 -11.93 -8.50
C ARG A 49 -7.33 -11.76 -7.51
N ALA A 50 -7.63 -11.24 -6.33
CA ALA A 50 -6.64 -11.05 -5.27
C ALA A 50 -6.05 -12.41 -4.85
N PRO A 51 -4.72 -12.60 -4.92
CA PRO A 51 -4.08 -13.85 -4.53
C PRO A 51 -3.92 -14.01 -3.02
N GLN A 52 -4.13 -12.93 -2.27
CA GLN A 52 -4.09 -12.87 -0.80
C GLN A 52 -4.81 -11.59 -0.35
N ASP A 53 -4.89 -11.37 0.96
CA ASP A 53 -5.44 -10.14 1.51
C ASP A 53 -4.61 -8.91 1.10
N GLY A 54 -5.29 -7.81 0.77
CA GLY A 54 -4.64 -6.60 0.31
C GLY A 54 -5.61 -5.48 0.01
N THR A 55 -5.14 -4.54 -0.81
CA THR A 55 -5.93 -3.36 -1.21
C THR A 55 -5.79 -3.10 -2.71
N PHE A 56 -6.94 -2.93 -3.36
CA PHE A 56 -7.03 -2.41 -4.71
C PHE A 56 -6.96 -0.89 -4.72
N TYR A 57 -6.17 -0.34 -5.63
CA TYR A 57 -6.11 1.09 -5.93
C TYR A 57 -6.36 1.29 -7.42
N LEU A 58 -7.48 1.91 -7.76
CA LEU A 58 -7.75 2.36 -9.12
C LEU A 58 -7.31 3.81 -9.24
N VAL A 59 -6.35 4.08 -10.12
CA VAL A 59 -5.71 5.38 -10.26
C VAL A 59 -5.93 5.91 -11.67
N ASP A 60 -6.33 7.17 -11.78
CA ASP A 60 -6.21 7.91 -13.03
C ASP A 60 -4.79 8.47 -13.15
N GLN A 61 -3.93 7.79 -13.91
CA GLN A 61 -2.53 8.19 -14.11
C GLN A 61 -2.38 9.54 -14.82
N LYS A 62 -3.43 10.04 -15.50
CA LYS A 62 -3.38 11.38 -16.11
C LYS A 62 -3.32 12.46 -15.03
N SER A 63 -4.11 12.31 -13.98
CA SER A 63 -4.24 13.28 -12.88
C SER A 63 -3.47 12.90 -11.61
N GLY A 64 -3.06 11.63 -11.48
CA GLY A 64 -2.53 11.07 -10.24
C GLY A 64 -3.61 10.85 -9.17
N LYS A 65 -4.89 10.90 -9.53
CA LYS A 65 -6.00 10.79 -8.57
C LYS A 65 -6.37 9.34 -8.31
N PHE A 66 -6.55 9.00 -7.04
CA PHE A 66 -7.21 7.75 -6.63
C PHE A 66 -8.71 7.85 -6.90
N ILE A 67 -9.21 6.93 -7.72
CA ILE A 67 -10.62 6.80 -8.06
C ILE A 67 -11.31 5.83 -7.11
N VAL A 68 -10.66 4.69 -6.82
CA VAL A 68 -11.14 3.68 -5.86
C VAL A 68 -9.98 3.22 -5.00
N THR A 69 -10.26 3.07 -3.71
CA THR A 69 -9.42 2.36 -2.76
C THR A 69 -10.29 1.35 -2.03
N GLN A 70 -9.99 0.06 -2.17
CA GLN A 70 -10.82 -1.01 -1.60
C GLN A 70 -9.93 -2.09 -0.98
N SER A 71 -10.05 -2.30 0.32
CA SER A 71 -9.46 -3.46 0.99
C SER A 71 -10.24 -4.71 0.63
N VAL A 72 -9.52 -5.79 0.34
CA VAL A 72 -10.07 -7.04 -0.17
C VAL A 72 -9.41 -8.24 0.48
N GLN A 73 -10.17 -9.33 0.57
CA GLN A 73 -9.65 -10.62 1.02
C GLN A 73 -9.14 -11.46 -0.16
N GLU A 74 -8.37 -12.48 0.13
CA GLU A 74 -8.00 -13.52 -0.84
C GLU A 74 -9.21 -13.99 -1.66
N GLY A 75 -9.02 -14.13 -2.97
CA GLY A 75 -10.05 -14.60 -3.90
C GLY A 75 -11.06 -13.54 -4.33
N SER A 76 -11.05 -12.34 -3.75
CA SER A 76 -11.91 -11.23 -4.18
C SER A 76 -11.56 -10.78 -5.59
N THR A 77 -12.56 -10.46 -6.39
CA THR A 77 -12.39 -9.89 -7.73
C THR A 77 -12.64 -8.38 -7.71
N PHE A 78 -11.90 -7.64 -8.53
CA PHE A 78 -12.18 -6.23 -8.73
C PHE A 78 -13.35 -6.07 -9.71
N ASP A 79 -14.36 -5.32 -9.31
CA ASP A 79 -15.46 -4.87 -10.17
C ASP A 79 -15.59 -3.34 -10.01
N PHE A 80 -15.54 -2.62 -11.13
CA PHE A 80 -15.65 -1.17 -11.15
C PHE A 80 -16.71 -0.74 -12.14
N SER A 81 -17.68 -0.01 -11.60
CA SER A 81 -18.62 0.78 -12.37
C SER A 81 -18.32 2.26 -12.17
N LEU A 82 -18.50 3.04 -13.23
CA LEU A 82 -18.33 4.49 -13.13
C LEU A 82 -19.27 5.05 -12.06
N PRO A 83 -18.77 5.87 -11.13
CA PRO A 83 -19.60 6.45 -10.09
C PRO A 83 -20.59 7.46 -10.70
N ASP A 84 -21.79 7.55 -10.12
CA ASP A 84 -22.74 8.59 -10.45
C ASP A 84 -22.19 9.94 -9.95
N THR A 85 -21.51 10.64 -10.86
CA THR A 85 -20.82 11.91 -10.64
C THR A 85 -21.36 12.92 -11.65
N ASP A 86 -21.11 14.21 -11.41
CA ASP A 86 -21.49 15.23 -12.39
C ASP A 86 -20.91 14.93 -13.79
N GLU A 87 -21.60 15.43 -14.82
CA GLU A 87 -21.28 15.12 -16.21
C GLU A 87 -19.83 15.43 -16.58
N ASP A 88 -19.23 16.47 -15.99
CA ASP A 88 -17.85 16.87 -16.28
C ASP A 88 -16.85 15.86 -15.70
N GLN A 89 -17.05 15.43 -14.44
CA GLN A 89 -16.22 14.38 -13.83
C GLN A 89 -16.36 13.05 -14.57
N CYS A 90 -17.58 12.66 -14.94
CA CYS A 90 -17.84 11.46 -15.72
C CYS A 90 -17.14 11.50 -17.09
N LYS A 91 -17.15 12.67 -17.76
CA LYS A 91 -16.48 12.89 -19.04
C LYS A 91 -14.96 12.82 -18.92
N GLU A 92 -14.36 13.39 -17.89
CA GLU A 92 -12.91 13.29 -17.67
C GLU A 92 -12.48 11.85 -17.37
N LEU A 93 -13.21 11.13 -16.51
CA LEU A 93 -12.94 9.70 -16.25
C LEU A 93 -13.07 8.86 -17.52
N THR A 94 -14.09 9.14 -18.34
CA THR A 94 -14.29 8.46 -19.64
C THR A 94 -13.11 8.72 -20.59
N LYS A 95 -12.58 9.94 -20.66
CA LYS A 95 -11.38 10.23 -21.46
C LYS A 95 -10.17 9.46 -20.94
N SER A 96 -9.96 9.40 -19.62
CA SER A 96 -8.86 8.64 -19.02
C SER A 96 -8.99 7.13 -19.26
N LEU A 97 -10.22 6.61 -19.22
CA LEU A 97 -10.54 5.23 -19.60
C LEU A 97 -10.16 4.93 -21.05
N ILE A 98 -10.64 5.74 -22.00
CA ILE A 98 -10.36 5.57 -23.44
C ILE A 98 -8.85 5.71 -23.73
N ALA A 99 -8.15 6.58 -23.01
CA ALA A 99 -6.71 6.78 -23.14
C ALA A 99 -5.87 5.68 -22.46
N GLY A 100 -6.49 4.69 -21.80
CA GLY A 100 -5.79 3.64 -21.07
C GLY A 100 -5.00 4.16 -19.86
N LYS A 101 -5.45 5.28 -19.28
CA LYS A 101 -4.82 5.93 -18.12
C LYS A 101 -5.47 5.57 -16.79
N LEU A 102 -6.58 4.84 -16.82
CA LEU A 102 -7.14 4.23 -15.63
C LEU A 102 -6.42 2.90 -15.37
N VAL A 103 -5.68 2.83 -14.26
CA VAL A 103 -4.79 1.72 -13.92
C VAL A 103 -5.15 1.13 -12.57
N LEU A 104 -5.26 -0.19 -12.50
CA LEU A 104 -5.50 -0.92 -11.26
C LEU A 104 -4.17 -1.41 -10.69
N TYR A 105 -3.97 -1.15 -9.41
CA TYR A 105 -2.90 -1.68 -8.60
C TYR A 105 -3.47 -2.59 -7.51
N PHE A 106 -2.73 -3.63 -7.14
CA PHE A 106 -3.00 -4.45 -5.97
C PHE A 106 -1.78 -4.43 -5.05
N VAL A 107 -1.98 -3.90 -3.84
CA VAL A 107 -0.96 -3.86 -2.80
C VAL A 107 -1.31 -4.92 -1.75
N PRO A 108 -0.47 -5.93 -1.55
CA PRO A 108 -0.74 -6.95 -0.55
C PRO A 108 -0.59 -6.39 0.87
N ASN A 109 -1.38 -6.93 1.80
CA ASN A 109 -1.14 -6.66 3.21
C ASN A 109 0.20 -7.27 3.62
N PRO A 110 0.96 -6.63 4.53
CA PRO A 110 2.09 -7.28 5.13
C PRO A 110 1.61 -8.57 5.82
N PRO A 111 2.40 -9.66 5.79
CA PRO A 111 2.05 -10.86 6.54
C PRO A 111 1.81 -10.44 7.99
N GLU A 112 0.69 -10.89 8.58
CA GLU A 112 0.46 -10.71 10.00
C GLU A 112 1.62 -11.40 10.72
N GLU A 113 2.58 -10.60 11.22
CA GLU A 113 3.58 -11.12 12.15
C GLU A 113 2.79 -11.68 13.32
N VAL A 114 2.80 -13.00 13.46
CA VAL A 114 2.22 -13.72 14.59
C VAL A 114 2.79 -13.04 15.82
N GLN A 115 1.97 -12.21 16.48
CA GLN A 115 2.28 -11.63 17.76
C GLN A 115 2.33 -12.79 18.75
N GLN A 116 3.47 -13.47 18.82
CA GLN A 116 3.84 -14.29 19.95
C GLN A 116 4.09 -13.32 21.10
N GLN A 117 3.01 -12.88 21.74
CA GLN A 117 3.10 -12.29 23.07
C GLN A 117 3.55 -13.40 24.01
N GLN A 118 4.81 -13.26 24.41
CA GLN A 118 5.49 -13.97 25.49
C GLN A 118 4.82 -13.69 26.84
#